data_AF-A0A2T1KDI2-F1
#
_entry.id   AF-A0A2T1KDI2-F1
#
_cell.length_a   1.000
_cell.length_b   1.000
_cell.length_c   1.000
_cell.angle_alpha   90.00
_cell.angle_beta   90.00
_cell.angle_gamma   90.00
#
_symmetry.space_group_name_H-M   'P 1'
#
loop_
_entity.id
_entity.type
_entity.pdbx_description
1 polymer ?
#
loop_
_entity_poly.entity_id
_entity_poly.type
_entity_poly.pdbx_seq_one_letter_code
_entity_poly.pdbx_strand_id
1 'polypeptide(L)'
;PCQQRQQAYPSCGHRSCPACQHGTNRQWLERQRQKLLPVDYFLVTFTLPVQLRGFAWHHLRWTCHTLFQVARETLNQFARNDQRLGNQLGLVGVLHTHSRRLAFHPHVHIVIPGGGLTGSRWQRRAGKYLFNGRALARVFRAKFLDRMRKQGFALPDAIPRDWIAQCEQVGRGDHALTYLARYLYRGVLREPNIVAYDSEQVTFRYRDSQTQCWQTLTEPADRFLWRVLQHVLPKGLRRVREYGFLHSGARKTLHRLQLLLRVTLPSMATVSQPRKQRACPCCGQPMSLTVWRQPCRWPVIRRRWPA
;
A
#
# COMPACT_ATOMS: atom_id res chain seq x y z
N PRO A 1 -43.53 4.01 15.34
CA PRO A 1 -42.23 3.63 14.72
C PRO A 1 -41.65 4.78 13.87
N CYS A 2 -40.35 5.07 13.94
CA CYS A 2 -39.73 6.09 13.07
C CYS A 2 -39.91 5.65 11.60
N GLN A 3 -40.58 6.46 10.77
CA GLN A 3 -40.75 6.16 9.33
C GLN A 3 -39.56 6.66 8.48
N GLN A 4 -38.44 7.02 9.14
CA GLN A 4 -37.25 7.48 8.44
C GLN A 4 -36.67 6.37 7.56
N ARG A 5 -36.44 6.71 6.29
CA ARG A 5 -35.77 5.84 5.32
C ARG A 5 -34.37 6.37 5.08
N GLN A 6 -33.39 5.48 5.09
CA GLN A 6 -32.05 5.76 4.61
C GLN A 6 -31.75 4.86 3.42
N GLN A 7 -31.23 5.46 2.35
CA GLN A 7 -30.74 4.71 1.20
C GLN A 7 -29.26 4.41 1.38
N ALA A 8 -28.87 3.16 1.16
CA ALA A 8 -27.48 2.73 1.10
C ALA A 8 -27.28 1.91 -0.17
N TYR A 9 -26.19 2.16 -0.87
CA TYR A 9 -25.85 1.40 -2.07
C TYR A 9 -25.05 0.13 -1.70
N PRO A 10 -25.21 -0.97 -2.45
CA PRO A 10 -24.35 -2.13 -2.31
C PRO A 10 -22.87 -1.76 -2.48
N SER A 11 -21.98 -2.51 -1.84
CA SER A 11 -20.55 -2.29 -2.02
C SER A 11 -20.16 -2.59 -3.48
N CYS A 12 -19.42 -1.69 -4.12
CA CYS A 12 -18.99 -1.88 -5.51
C CYS A 12 -17.84 -2.87 -5.66
N GLY A 13 -17.24 -3.32 -4.55
CA GLY A 13 -16.08 -4.21 -4.55
C GLY A 13 -14.82 -3.59 -5.17
N HIS A 14 -14.84 -2.33 -5.62
CA HIS A 14 -13.71 -1.72 -6.29
C HIS A 14 -12.66 -1.22 -5.28
N ARG A 15 -11.38 -1.53 -5.52
CA ARG A 15 -10.25 -1.20 -4.62
C ARG A 15 -9.99 0.30 -4.46
N SER A 16 -10.43 1.11 -5.42
CA SER A 16 -10.29 2.57 -5.39
C SER A 16 -11.49 3.26 -4.75
N CYS A 17 -12.56 2.54 -4.42
CA CYS A 17 -13.74 3.14 -3.80
C CYS A 17 -13.41 3.54 -2.36
N PRO A 18 -13.60 4.82 -1.98
CA PRO A 18 -13.28 5.30 -0.63
C PRO A 18 -14.24 4.75 0.45
N ALA A 19 -15.47 4.42 0.09
CA ALA A 19 -16.47 3.83 0.99
C ALA A 19 -16.30 2.31 1.19
N CYS A 20 -15.86 1.58 0.17
CA CYS A 20 -15.78 0.12 0.18
C CYS A 20 -14.47 -0.40 0.81
N GLN A 21 -14.33 -1.73 0.92
CA GLN A 21 -13.06 -2.42 1.24
C GLN A 21 -12.49 -2.23 2.67
N HIS A 22 -13.21 -1.57 3.57
CA HIS A 22 -12.87 -1.49 5.00
C HIS A 22 -12.63 -2.86 5.64
N GLY A 23 -13.49 -3.84 5.35
CA GLY A 23 -13.35 -5.22 5.81
C GLY A 23 -12.10 -5.90 5.27
N THR A 24 -11.86 -5.83 3.95
CA THR A 24 -10.67 -6.39 3.28
C THR A 24 -9.39 -5.84 3.86
N ASN A 25 -9.34 -4.52 4.10
CA ASN A 25 -8.18 -3.86 4.68
C ASN A 25 -7.87 -4.38 6.08
N ARG A 26 -8.91 -4.50 6.93
CA ARG A 26 -8.77 -5.04 8.28
C ARG A 26 -8.31 -6.49 8.27
N GLN A 27 -8.93 -7.34 7.44
CA GLN A 27 -8.51 -8.73 7.30
C GLN A 27 -7.05 -8.84 6.85
N TRP A 28 -6.62 -7.97 5.93
CA TRP A 28 -5.22 -7.92 5.53
C TRP A 28 -4.31 -7.52 6.71
N LEU A 29 -4.65 -6.47 7.46
CA LEU A 29 -3.86 -5.99 8.60
C LEU A 29 -3.74 -7.08 9.68
N GLU A 30 -4.84 -7.74 10.03
CA GLU A 30 -4.82 -8.85 11.00
C GLU A 30 -3.95 -10.01 10.54
N ARG A 31 -4.01 -10.38 9.25
CA ARG A 31 -3.10 -11.39 8.69
C ARG A 31 -1.63 -10.98 8.79
N GLN A 32 -1.30 -9.69 8.71
CA GLN A 32 0.08 -9.23 8.91
C GLN A 32 0.47 -9.24 10.39
N ARG A 33 -0.45 -8.87 11.29
CA ARG A 33 -0.23 -8.92 12.75
C ARG A 33 0.10 -10.33 13.24
N GLN A 34 -0.55 -11.34 12.68
CA GLN A 34 -0.26 -12.76 12.95
C GLN A 34 1.14 -13.21 12.50
N LYS A 35 1.84 -12.40 11.70
CA LYS A 35 3.21 -12.66 11.26
C LYS A 35 4.26 -11.83 11.99
N LEU A 36 3.83 -10.93 12.88
CA LEU A 36 4.75 -10.11 13.65
C LEU A 36 5.65 -10.99 14.52
N LEU A 37 6.85 -10.48 14.76
CA LEU A 37 7.91 -11.09 15.54
C LEU A 37 8.28 -10.11 16.64
N PRO A 38 8.83 -10.55 17.79
CA PRO A 38 9.06 -9.72 18.96
C PRO A 38 10.40 -8.96 18.82
N VAL A 39 10.59 -8.32 17.67
CA VAL A 39 11.83 -7.63 17.25
C VAL A 39 11.51 -6.20 16.82
N ASP A 40 12.56 -5.41 16.61
CA ASP A 40 12.43 -4.11 15.96
C ASP A 40 12.14 -4.29 14.48
N TYR A 41 11.44 -3.34 13.88
CA TYR A 41 11.11 -3.33 12.46
C TYR A 41 11.67 -2.09 11.80
N PHE A 42 11.93 -2.20 10.51
CA PHE A 42 12.44 -1.15 9.66
C PHE A 42 11.50 -0.90 8.48
N LEU A 43 11.29 0.36 8.14
CA LEU A 43 10.57 0.79 6.96
C LEU A 43 11.58 1.33 5.95
N VAL A 44 11.75 0.61 4.85
CA VAL A 44 12.60 1.03 3.74
C VAL A 44 11.73 1.57 2.61
N THR A 45 11.98 2.79 2.16
CA THR A 45 11.22 3.41 1.07
C THR A 45 12.13 3.64 -0.13
N PHE A 46 11.74 3.13 -1.30
CA PHE A 46 12.40 3.42 -2.57
C PHE A 46 11.49 4.26 -3.45
N THR A 47 11.99 5.38 -3.94
CA THR A 47 11.21 6.38 -4.67
C THR A 47 11.87 6.68 -6.01
N LEU A 48 11.08 6.74 -7.09
CA LEU A 48 11.58 7.18 -8.38
C LEU A 48 11.74 8.72 -8.43
N PRO A 49 12.83 9.22 -9.06
CA PRO A 49 13.02 10.64 -9.26
C PRO A 49 11.94 11.22 -10.18
N VAL A 50 11.70 12.54 -10.08
CA VAL A 50 10.63 13.22 -10.82
C VAL A 50 10.72 13.03 -12.33
N GLN A 51 11.94 12.96 -12.87
CA GLN A 51 12.25 12.79 -14.28
C GLN A 51 11.79 11.43 -14.82
N LEU A 52 11.66 10.41 -13.97
CA LEU A 52 11.14 9.10 -14.36
C LEU A 52 9.62 8.98 -14.22
N ARG A 53 8.92 10.00 -13.71
CA ARG A 53 7.47 9.92 -13.50
C ARG A 53 6.69 9.86 -14.80
N GLY A 54 7.12 10.63 -15.82
CA GLY A 54 6.52 10.57 -17.16
C GLY A 54 6.63 9.17 -17.75
N PHE A 55 7.84 8.59 -17.75
CA PHE A 55 8.06 7.19 -18.15
C PHE A 55 7.20 6.22 -17.31
N ALA A 56 7.22 6.37 -15.99
CA ALA A 56 6.48 5.50 -15.08
C ALA A 56 4.97 5.53 -15.28
N TRP A 57 4.42 6.66 -15.73
CA TRP A 57 3.00 6.78 -16.06
C TRP A 57 2.65 5.95 -17.30
N HIS A 58 3.40 6.12 -18.39
CA HIS A 58 3.17 5.41 -19.66
C HIS A 58 3.44 3.90 -19.54
N HIS A 59 4.38 3.49 -18.67
CA HIS A 59 4.76 2.09 -18.47
C HIS A 59 4.37 1.55 -17.09
N LEU A 60 3.24 2.01 -16.53
CA LEU A 60 2.86 1.77 -15.14
C LEU A 60 2.93 0.30 -14.69
N ARG A 61 2.46 -0.64 -15.51
CA ARG A 61 2.52 -2.08 -15.19
C ARG A 61 3.97 -2.55 -15.00
N TRP A 62 4.83 -2.20 -15.95
CA TRP A 62 6.25 -2.55 -15.93
C TRP A 62 6.94 -1.88 -14.74
N THR A 63 6.80 -0.57 -14.59
CA THR A 63 7.44 0.20 -13.53
C THR A 63 7.07 -0.31 -12.14
N CYS A 64 5.79 -0.54 -11.87
CA CYS A 64 5.35 -1.07 -10.58
C CYS A 64 5.92 -2.48 -10.32
N HIS A 65 6.02 -3.32 -11.33
CA HIS A 65 6.63 -4.64 -11.21
C HIS A 65 8.14 -4.53 -10.91
N THR A 66 8.85 -3.72 -11.69
CA THR A 66 10.30 -3.49 -11.55
C THR A 66 10.65 -2.85 -10.23
N LEU A 67 9.86 -1.89 -9.73
CA LEU A 67 10.03 -1.28 -8.40
C LEU A 67 10.12 -2.35 -7.30
N PHE A 68 9.16 -3.28 -7.27
CA PHE A 68 9.17 -4.38 -6.30
C PHE A 68 10.37 -5.31 -6.47
N GLN A 69 10.69 -5.69 -7.70
CA GLN A 69 11.79 -6.61 -7.97
C GLN A 69 13.14 -6.02 -7.56
N VAL A 70 13.43 -4.80 -8.02
CA VAL A 70 14.69 -4.12 -7.77
C VAL A 70 14.84 -3.77 -6.29
N ALA A 71 13.76 -3.34 -5.61
CA ALA A 71 13.79 -3.10 -4.16
C ALA A 71 14.16 -4.38 -3.40
N ARG A 72 13.49 -5.50 -3.70
CA ARG A 72 13.78 -6.81 -3.08
C ARG A 72 15.20 -7.27 -3.36
N GLU A 73 15.65 -7.18 -4.61
CA GLU A 73 17.01 -7.59 -5.01
C GLU A 73 18.09 -6.75 -4.33
N THR A 74 17.86 -5.45 -4.20
CA THR A 74 18.76 -4.54 -3.48
C THR A 74 18.84 -4.93 -2.00
N LEU A 75 17.72 -5.10 -1.32
CA LEU A 75 17.68 -5.49 0.09
C LEU A 75 18.34 -6.85 0.35
N ASN A 76 18.04 -7.85 -0.48
CA ASN A 76 18.64 -9.17 -0.35
C ASN A 76 20.15 -9.16 -0.62
N GLN A 77 20.64 -8.32 -1.55
CA GLN A 77 22.07 -8.16 -1.77
C GLN A 77 22.75 -7.57 -0.53
N PHE A 78 22.16 -6.56 0.10
CA PHE A 78 22.70 -5.97 1.32
C PHE A 78 22.72 -6.98 2.48
N ALA A 79 21.65 -7.76 2.64
CA ALA A 79 21.60 -8.81 3.67
C ALA A 79 22.66 -9.90 3.47
N ARG A 80 22.89 -10.34 2.23
CA ARG A 80 23.94 -11.33 1.91
C ARG A 80 25.35 -10.83 2.21
N ASN A 81 25.59 -9.53 2.05
CA ASN A 81 26.88 -8.91 2.34
C ASN A 81 27.06 -8.59 3.83
N ASP A 82 26.02 -8.76 4.65
CA ASP A 82 26.04 -8.48 6.07
C ASP A 82 26.14 -9.78 6.88
N GLN A 83 27.36 -10.10 7.32
CA GLN A 83 27.68 -11.32 8.07
C GLN A 83 26.86 -11.47 9.37
N ARG A 84 26.28 -10.39 9.89
CA ARG A 84 25.56 -10.37 11.18
C ARG A 84 24.03 -10.39 11.03
N LEU A 85 23.46 -10.16 9.84
CA LEU A 85 22.00 -10.07 9.63
C LEU A 85 21.38 -11.39 9.17
N GLY A 86 22.16 -12.26 8.54
CA GLY A 86 21.67 -13.46 7.86
C GLY A 86 21.19 -13.18 6.44
N ASN A 87 21.22 -14.22 5.60
CA ASN A 87 21.09 -14.06 4.15
C ASN A 87 19.65 -14.16 3.60
N GLN A 88 18.68 -14.47 4.45
CA GLN A 88 17.25 -14.53 4.10
C GLN A 88 16.43 -13.55 4.95
N LEU A 89 15.97 -12.47 4.32
CA LEU A 89 15.07 -11.48 4.93
C LEU A 89 13.60 -11.88 4.79
N GLY A 90 12.77 -11.40 5.71
CA GLY A 90 11.32 -11.38 5.58
C GLY A 90 10.87 -9.98 5.19
N LEU A 91 10.07 -9.84 4.13
CA LEU A 91 9.70 -8.52 3.60
C LEU A 91 8.19 -8.44 3.38
N VAL A 92 7.58 -7.30 3.72
CA VAL A 92 6.22 -6.93 3.29
C VAL A 92 6.32 -5.61 2.53
N GLY A 93 6.13 -5.69 1.22
CA GLY A 93 6.19 -4.55 0.33
C GLY A 93 4.81 -4.00 -0.04
N VAL A 94 4.67 -2.68 -0.01
CA VAL A 94 3.45 -1.93 -0.34
C VAL A 94 3.78 -0.85 -1.35
N LEU A 95 3.11 -0.89 -2.50
CA LEU A 95 3.23 0.11 -3.55
C LEU A 95 2.29 1.29 -3.28
N HIS A 96 2.84 2.49 -3.38
CA HIS A 96 2.10 3.75 -3.44
C HIS A 96 2.40 4.47 -4.76
N THR A 97 1.43 5.24 -5.25
CA THR A 97 1.54 5.98 -6.52
C THR A 97 1.30 7.48 -6.38
N HIS A 98 1.12 7.97 -5.16
CA HIS A 98 0.68 9.34 -4.92
C HIS A 98 1.45 9.99 -3.77
N SER A 99 1.62 11.30 -3.85
CA SER A 99 2.02 12.12 -2.70
C SER A 99 0.81 12.42 -1.80
N ARG A 100 1.03 13.09 -0.66
CA ARG A 100 -0.07 13.58 0.19
C ARG A 100 -0.97 14.59 -0.54
N ARG A 101 -0.41 15.36 -1.49
CA ARG A 101 -1.12 16.30 -2.39
C ARG A 101 -1.63 15.63 -3.69
N LEU A 102 -1.72 14.29 -3.74
CA LEU A 102 -2.21 13.53 -4.90
C LEU A 102 -1.42 13.72 -6.21
N ALA A 103 -0.16 14.15 -6.14
CA ALA A 103 0.70 14.14 -7.32
C ALA A 103 1.19 12.72 -7.60
N PHE A 104 1.27 12.30 -8.87
CA PHE A 104 1.85 11.01 -9.24
C PHE A 104 3.27 10.87 -8.70
N HIS A 105 3.47 9.87 -7.84
CA HIS A 105 4.68 9.66 -7.08
C HIS A 105 4.84 8.16 -6.77
N PRO A 106 5.28 7.36 -7.75
CA PRO A 106 5.45 5.92 -7.58
C PRO A 106 6.62 5.61 -6.65
N HIS A 107 6.33 4.92 -5.55
CA HIS A 107 7.30 4.48 -4.56
C HIS A 107 6.84 3.17 -3.90
N VAL A 108 7.79 2.43 -3.34
CA VAL A 108 7.49 1.21 -2.60
C VAL A 108 8.03 1.32 -1.18
N HIS A 109 7.17 1.04 -0.21
CA HIS A 109 7.53 0.85 1.19
C HIS A 109 7.73 -0.63 1.46
N ILE A 110 8.82 -0.99 2.12
CA ILE A 110 9.13 -2.36 2.51
C ILE A 110 9.29 -2.39 4.03
N VAL A 111 8.44 -3.16 4.71
CA VAL A 111 8.55 -3.45 6.13
C VAL A 111 9.42 -4.68 6.31
N ILE A 112 10.46 -4.57 7.15
CA ILE A 112 11.50 -5.59 7.37
C ILE A 112 11.67 -5.83 8.87
N PRO A 113 11.55 -7.07 9.38
CA PRO A 113 11.96 -7.39 10.74
C PRO A 113 13.46 -7.20 10.93
N GLY A 114 13.89 -6.80 12.12
CA GLY A 114 15.28 -6.60 12.52
C GLY A 114 16.03 -7.91 12.70
N GLY A 115 16.19 -8.65 11.62
CA GLY A 115 16.92 -9.90 11.58
C GLY A 115 16.61 -10.72 10.34
N GLY A 116 17.41 -11.75 10.13
CA GLY A 116 17.33 -12.66 9.01
C GLY A 116 17.66 -14.09 9.40
N LEU A 117 17.41 -15.01 8.47
CA LEU A 117 17.78 -16.41 8.62
C LEU A 117 19.06 -16.71 7.85
N THR A 118 19.90 -17.57 8.41
CA THR A 118 20.95 -18.31 7.70
C THR A 118 20.66 -19.79 7.90
N GLY A 119 20.11 -20.43 6.85
CA GLY A 119 19.47 -21.73 7.00
C GLY A 119 18.29 -21.63 7.96
N SER A 120 18.36 -22.33 9.09
CA SER A 120 17.36 -22.23 10.17
C SER A 120 17.77 -21.34 11.35
N ARG A 121 18.98 -20.78 11.34
CA ARG A 121 19.48 -19.96 12.44
C ARG A 121 18.96 -18.53 12.30
N TRP A 122 18.28 -18.02 13.32
CA TRP A 122 17.89 -16.62 13.41
C TRP A 122 19.07 -15.75 13.82
N GLN A 123 19.28 -14.65 13.09
CA GLN A 123 20.29 -13.63 13.39
C GLN A 123 19.61 -12.30 13.61
N ARG A 124 19.56 -11.86 14.88
CA ARG A 124 18.91 -10.61 15.27
C ARG A 124 19.80 -9.41 14.95
N ARG A 125 19.18 -8.37 14.37
CA ARG A 125 19.74 -7.02 14.30
C ARG A 125 19.03 -6.16 15.33
N ALA A 126 19.74 -5.78 16.39
CA ALA A 126 19.28 -4.80 17.36
C ALA A 126 19.72 -3.38 16.97
N GLY A 127 18.98 -2.38 17.44
CA GLY A 127 19.34 -0.97 17.31
C GLY A 127 18.51 -0.20 16.30
N LYS A 128 18.89 1.07 16.09
CA LYS A 128 18.14 2.04 15.28
C LYS A 128 18.48 2.00 13.78
N TYR A 129 19.40 1.13 13.38
CA TYR A 129 19.98 1.12 12.04
C TYR A 129 19.96 -0.28 11.43
N LEU A 130 19.54 -0.37 10.17
CA LEU A 130 19.60 -1.58 9.37
C LEU A 130 20.59 -1.42 8.21
N PHE A 131 20.34 -0.47 7.30
CA PHE A 131 21.18 -0.22 6.13
C PHE A 131 21.32 1.28 5.84
N ASN A 132 22.39 1.65 5.12
CA ASN A 132 22.63 3.03 4.72
C ASN A 132 21.73 3.39 3.51
N GLY A 133 20.86 4.38 3.68
CA GLY A 133 19.91 4.82 2.65
C GLY A 133 20.57 5.28 1.34
N ARG A 134 21.72 5.99 1.41
CA ARG A 134 22.45 6.43 0.21
C ARG A 134 23.04 5.24 -0.55
N ALA A 135 23.60 4.27 0.17
CA ALA A 135 24.12 3.05 -0.43
C ALA A 135 23.01 2.22 -1.09
N LEU A 136 21.86 2.07 -0.41
CA LEU A 136 20.67 1.42 -0.96
C LEU A 136 20.21 2.12 -2.25
N ALA A 137 20.10 3.45 -2.23
CA ALA A 137 19.68 4.24 -3.37
C ALA A 137 20.61 4.09 -4.58
N ARG A 138 21.93 4.08 -4.36
CA ARG A 138 22.93 3.89 -5.42
C ARG A 138 22.77 2.54 -6.12
N VAL A 139 22.63 1.45 -5.36
CA VAL A 139 22.46 0.10 -5.92
C VAL A 139 21.09 -0.06 -6.57
N PHE A 140 20.03 0.48 -5.94
CA PHE A 140 18.68 0.47 -6.50
C PHE A 140 18.63 1.20 -7.84
N ARG A 141 19.22 2.41 -7.93
CA ARG A 141 19.35 3.17 -9.18
C ARG A 141 20.03 2.35 -10.26
N ALA A 142 21.22 1.80 -9.96
CA ALA A 142 21.99 1.03 -10.93
C ALA A 142 21.18 -0.14 -11.51
N LYS A 143 20.54 -0.93 -10.64
CA LYS A 143 19.69 -2.05 -11.04
C LYS A 143 18.45 -1.59 -11.83
N PHE A 144 17.79 -0.51 -11.42
CA PHE A 144 16.58 -0.03 -12.10
C PHE A 144 16.88 0.45 -13.52
N LEU A 145 17.95 1.24 -13.69
CA LEU A 145 18.39 1.72 -15.00
C LEU A 145 18.89 0.56 -15.89
N ASP A 146 19.59 -0.43 -15.32
CA ASP A 146 19.96 -1.65 -16.03
C ASP A 146 18.73 -2.40 -16.57
N ARG A 147 17.67 -2.55 -15.75
CA ARG A 147 16.41 -3.15 -16.20
C ARG A 147 15.73 -2.34 -17.31
N MET A 148 15.80 -1.01 -17.26
CA MET A 148 15.27 -0.17 -18.34
C MET A 148 16.02 -0.40 -19.65
N ARG A 149 17.36 -0.37 -19.63
CA ARG A 149 18.20 -0.60 -20.82
C ARG A 149 17.97 -1.98 -21.44
N LYS A 150 17.91 -3.03 -20.60
CA LYS A 150 17.65 -4.41 -21.06
C LYS A 150 16.28 -4.61 -21.70
N GLN A 151 15.34 -3.69 -21.46
CA GLN A 151 14.02 -3.70 -22.08
C GLN A 151 13.96 -2.80 -23.32
N GLY A 152 15.06 -2.17 -23.71
CA GLY A 152 15.11 -1.26 -24.85
C GLY A 152 14.47 0.11 -24.59
N PHE A 153 14.23 0.49 -23.33
CA PHE A 153 13.68 1.81 -23.03
C PHE A 153 14.74 2.89 -23.15
N ALA A 154 14.38 3.98 -23.83
CA ALA A 154 15.15 5.22 -23.79
C ALA A 154 15.18 5.78 -22.36
N LEU A 155 16.38 6.10 -21.89
CA LEU A 155 16.56 6.78 -20.61
C LEU A 155 16.38 8.29 -20.84
N PRO A 156 15.59 8.99 -20.01
CA PRO A 156 15.55 10.46 -20.07
C PRO A 156 16.95 11.07 -19.88
N ASP A 157 17.25 12.15 -20.59
CA ASP A 157 18.58 12.76 -20.58
C ASP A 157 18.98 13.32 -19.19
N ALA A 158 18.00 13.80 -18.43
CA ALA A 158 18.21 14.49 -17.16
C ALA A 158 18.03 13.61 -15.90
N ILE A 159 18.30 12.30 -15.96
CA ILE A 159 18.18 11.44 -14.76
C ILE A 159 19.24 11.82 -13.71
N PRO A 160 18.84 12.16 -12.47
CA PRO A 160 19.79 12.53 -11.43
C PRO A 160 20.73 11.37 -11.07
N ARG A 161 21.97 11.73 -10.68
CA ARG A 161 22.96 10.78 -10.16
C ARG A 161 22.55 10.26 -8.78
N ASP A 162 22.09 11.15 -7.92
CA ASP A 162 21.67 10.83 -6.56
C ASP A 162 20.19 10.51 -6.49
N TRP A 163 19.88 9.27 -6.10
CA TRP A 163 18.52 8.83 -5.78
C TRP A 163 18.35 8.77 -4.27
N ILE A 164 17.10 8.69 -3.82
CA ILE A 164 16.77 8.66 -2.41
C ILE A 164 16.15 7.31 -2.06
N ALA A 165 16.68 6.70 -1.02
CA ALA A 165 16.05 5.61 -0.29
C ALA A 165 16.15 5.89 1.21
N GLN A 166 15.02 5.84 1.90
CA GLN A 166 14.96 5.98 3.36
C GLN A 166 14.97 4.60 4.00
N CYS A 167 15.65 4.46 5.14
CA CYS A 167 15.66 3.25 5.95
C CYS A 167 15.56 3.65 7.42
N GLU A 168 14.37 3.52 8.00
CA GLU A 168 14.06 4.04 9.33
C GLU A 168 13.57 2.91 10.26
N GLN A 169 13.98 2.91 11.52
CA GLN A 169 13.40 2.03 12.53
C GLN A 169 11.98 2.51 12.89
N VAL A 170 11.02 1.59 12.93
CA VAL A 170 9.60 1.87 13.14
C VAL A 170 9.01 1.06 14.30
N GLY A 171 9.80 0.89 15.36
CA GLY A 171 9.40 0.18 16.57
C GLY A 171 9.08 -1.29 16.31
N ARG A 172 7.93 -1.77 16.81
CA ARG A 172 7.50 -3.18 16.70
C ARG A 172 6.76 -3.54 15.40
N GLY A 173 6.70 -2.62 14.44
CA GLY A 173 6.11 -2.86 13.12
C GLY A 173 4.60 -2.66 13.00
N ASP A 174 3.81 -2.81 14.08
CA ASP A 174 2.33 -2.68 14.01
C ASP A 174 1.89 -1.30 13.51
N HIS A 175 2.52 -0.23 14.00
CA HIS A 175 2.22 1.14 13.54
C HIS A 175 2.53 1.32 12.05
N ALA A 176 3.64 0.76 11.56
CA ALA A 176 4.00 0.83 10.15
C ALA A 176 3.01 0.05 9.28
N LEU A 177 2.61 -1.16 9.69
CA LEU A 177 1.59 -1.95 9.00
C LEU A 177 0.23 -1.24 9.01
N THR A 178 -0.18 -0.69 10.14
CA THR A 178 -1.42 0.08 10.29
C THR A 178 -1.41 1.34 9.42
N TYR A 179 -0.27 2.02 9.36
CA TYR A 179 -0.07 3.17 8.47
C TYR A 179 -0.22 2.76 7.00
N LEU A 180 0.47 1.72 6.56
CA LEU A 180 0.42 1.24 5.18
C LEU A 180 -0.98 0.71 4.79
N ALA A 181 -1.65 -0.01 5.71
CA ALA A 181 -3.02 -0.50 5.53
C ALA A 181 -3.98 0.62 5.08
N ARG A 182 -3.83 1.82 5.65
CA ARG A 182 -4.73 2.95 5.33
C ARG A 182 -4.75 3.30 3.85
N TYR A 183 -3.67 3.05 3.11
CA TYR A 183 -3.51 3.42 1.70
C TYR A 183 -3.71 2.25 0.73
N LEU A 184 -3.89 1.02 1.24
CA LEU A 184 -4.07 -0.14 0.38
C LEU A 184 -5.44 -0.17 -0.31
N TYR A 185 -6.50 0.17 0.43
CA TYR A 185 -7.88 -0.14 0.03
C TYR A 185 -8.89 1.00 0.27
N ARG A 186 -8.46 2.22 0.65
CA ARG A 186 -9.37 3.34 0.97
C ARG A 186 -9.36 4.47 -0.07
N GLY A 187 -9.05 4.14 -1.33
CA GLY A 187 -8.74 5.16 -2.33
C GLY A 187 -7.49 5.98 -1.97
N VAL A 188 -7.22 7.03 -2.74
CA VAL A 188 -6.07 7.94 -2.52
C VAL A 188 -6.39 9.14 -1.64
N LEU A 189 -7.68 9.46 -1.54
CA LEU A 189 -8.22 10.57 -0.77
C LEU A 189 -9.42 10.05 0.03
N ARG A 190 -9.56 10.52 1.27
CA ARG A 190 -10.73 10.22 2.10
C ARG A 190 -11.86 11.18 1.78
N GLU A 191 -13.10 10.71 1.81
CA GLU A 191 -14.28 11.55 1.57
C GLU A 191 -14.33 12.82 2.45
N PRO A 192 -14.08 12.78 3.78
CA PRO A 192 -14.07 13.99 4.61
C PRO A 192 -12.92 14.97 4.34
N ASN A 193 -12.04 14.65 3.38
CA ASN A 193 -11.00 15.57 2.93
C ASN A 193 -11.41 16.32 1.66
N ILE A 194 -12.51 15.95 1.00
CA ILE A 194 -13.17 16.80 0.01
C ILE A 194 -14.07 17.75 0.81
N VAL A 195 -13.69 19.03 0.88
CA VAL A 195 -14.29 19.99 1.82
C VAL A 195 -15.33 20.90 1.15
N ALA A 196 -15.22 21.12 -0.16
CA ALA A 196 -16.20 21.86 -0.94
C ALA A 196 -16.20 21.41 -2.40
N TYR A 197 -17.35 21.58 -3.05
CA TYR A 197 -17.56 21.39 -4.49
C TYR A 197 -18.71 22.30 -4.94
N ASP A 198 -18.48 23.14 -5.94
CA ASP A 198 -19.44 24.13 -6.45
C ASP A 198 -19.91 23.85 -7.89
N SER A 199 -19.71 22.61 -8.37
CA SER A 199 -19.95 22.15 -9.74
C SER A 199 -18.85 22.44 -10.76
N GLU A 200 -17.93 23.38 -10.49
CA GLU A 200 -16.80 23.67 -11.37
C GLU A 200 -15.46 23.34 -10.70
N GLN A 201 -15.35 23.67 -9.41
CA GLN A 201 -14.14 23.58 -8.62
C GLN A 201 -14.33 22.59 -7.46
N VAL A 202 -13.28 21.84 -7.17
CA VAL A 202 -13.20 20.96 -6.01
C VAL A 202 -12.16 21.54 -5.05
N THR A 203 -12.54 21.70 -3.79
CA THR A 203 -11.58 22.01 -2.72
C THR A 203 -11.35 20.76 -1.87
N PHE A 204 -10.10 20.36 -1.73
CA PHE A 204 -9.72 19.26 -0.85
C PHE A 204 -8.56 19.66 0.06
N ARG A 205 -8.51 19.03 1.24
CA ARG A 205 -7.43 19.22 2.21
C ARG A 205 -6.45 18.06 2.20
N TYR A 206 -5.19 18.37 2.41
CA TYR A 206 -4.12 17.40 2.61
C TYR A 206 -3.19 17.85 3.73
N ARG A 207 -2.45 16.91 4.30
CA ARG A 207 -1.39 17.21 5.27
C ARG A 207 -0.10 17.38 4.50
N ASP A 208 0.52 18.54 4.58
CA ASP A 208 1.80 18.78 3.92
C ASP A 208 2.89 17.87 4.50
N SER A 209 3.83 17.42 3.66
CA SER A 209 4.85 16.45 4.08
C SER A 209 6.04 17.11 4.79
N GLN A 210 6.30 18.39 4.55
CA GLN A 210 7.44 19.10 5.15
C GLN A 210 7.01 19.75 6.47
N THR A 211 5.95 20.54 6.43
CA THR A 211 5.43 21.31 7.58
C THR A 211 4.54 20.47 8.50
N GLN A 212 4.03 19.32 8.03
CA GLN A 212 3.04 18.51 8.75
C GLN A 212 1.73 19.24 9.11
N CYS A 213 1.47 20.41 8.51
CA CYS A 213 0.24 21.18 8.69
C CYS A 213 -0.84 20.77 7.68
N TRP A 214 -2.11 21.00 8.04
CA TRP A 214 -3.21 20.88 7.08
C TRP A 214 -3.21 22.06 6.13
N GLN A 215 -3.33 21.76 4.84
CA GLN A 215 -3.47 22.74 3.77
C GLN A 215 -4.66 22.38 2.89
N THR A 216 -5.22 23.36 2.20
CA THR A 216 -6.29 23.19 1.21
C THR A 216 -5.76 23.49 -0.18
N LEU A 217 -6.34 22.82 -1.18
CA LEU A 217 -6.14 23.11 -2.59
C LEU A 217 -7.51 23.15 -3.26
N THR A 218 -7.76 24.22 -4.00
CA THR A 218 -8.93 24.38 -4.88
C THR A 218 -8.47 24.29 -6.33
N GLU A 219 -9.14 23.47 -7.13
CA GLU A 219 -8.82 23.29 -8.55
C GLU A 219 -10.05 22.84 -9.35
N PRO A 220 -10.02 22.95 -10.69
CA PRO A 220 -11.07 22.44 -11.57
C PRO A 220 -11.39 20.97 -11.32
N ALA A 221 -12.68 20.62 -11.40
CA ALA A 221 -13.17 19.28 -11.12
C ALA A 221 -12.52 18.22 -12.02
N ASP A 222 -12.28 18.54 -13.29
CA ASP A 222 -11.58 17.69 -14.26
C ASP A 222 -10.11 17.46 -13.87
N ARG A 223 -9.39 18.49 -13.41
CA ARG A 223 -8.03 18.38 -12.86
C ARG A 223 -8.01 17.50 -11.62
N PHE A 224 -8.96 17.69 -10.71
CA PHE A 224 -9.10 16.86 -9.52
C PHE A 224 -9.36 15.38 -9.88
N LEU A 225 -10.28 15.14 -10.82
CA LEU A 225 -10.56 13.80 -11.33
C LEU A 225 -9.31 13.17 -11.95
N TRP A 226 -8.56 13.93 -12.75
CA TRP A 226 -7.30 13.47 -13.32
C TRP A 226 -6.29 13.07 -12.24
N ARG A 227 -6.13 13.86 -11.16
CA ARG A 227 -5.26 13.46 -10.03
C ARG A 227 -5.68 12.13 -9.42
N VAL A 228 -6.98 11.92 -9.19
CA VAL A 228 -7.48 10.68 -8.61
C VAL A 228 -7.26 9.50 -9.56
N LEU A 229 -7.53 9.70 -10.85
CA LEU A 229 -7.41 8.65 -11.89
C LEU A 229 -5.96 8.23 -12.13
N GLN A 230 -4.98 9.11 -11.89
CA GLN A 230 -3.54 8.78 -11.93
C GLN A 230 -3.11 7.65 -10.98
N HIS A 231 -4.00 7.21 -10.09
CA HIS A 231 -3.69 6.22 -9.07
C HIS A 231 -4.50 4.93 -9.22
N VAL A 232 -5.27 4.83 -10.31
CA VAL A 232 -5.92 3.58 -10.72
C VAL A 232 -4.86 2.66 -11.32
N LEU A 233 -4.50 1.63 -10.56
CA LEU A 233 -3.50 0.65 -11.00
C LEU A 233 -4.02 -0.23 -12.14
N PRO A 234 -3.14 -0.81 -12.98
CA PRO A 234 -3.55 -1.77 -14.00
C PRO A 234 -4.26 -2.98 -13.41
N LYS A 235 -5.19 -3.59 -14.17
CA LYS A 235 -5.88 -4.82 -13.77
C LYS A 235 -4.86 -5.94 -13.47
N GLY A 236 -5.10 -6.68 -12.39
CA GLY A 236 -4.25 -7.79 -11.94
C GLY A 236 -2.99 -7.36 -11.15
N LEU A 237 -2.69 -6.06 -11.06
CA LEU A 237 -1.52 -5.61 -10.32
C LEU A 237 -1.72 -5.74 -8.81
N ARG A 238 -0.88 -6.54 -8.16
CA ARG A 238 -0.87 -6.69 -6.69
C ARG A 238 -0.10 -5.52 -6.06
N ARG A 239 -0.83 -4.69 -5.30
CA ARG A 239 -0.29 -3.53 -4.55
C ARG A 239 0.53 -3.94 -3.32
N VAL A 240 0.29 -5.14 -2.78
CA VAL A 240 1.05 -5.72 -1.68
C VAL A 240 1.75 -6.99 -2.15
N ARG A 241 3.00 -7.17 -1.74
CA ARG A 241 3.77 -8.39 -1.97
C ARG A 241 4.53 -8.76 -0.71
N GLU A 242 4.62 -10.05 -0.45
CA GLU A 242 5.34 -10.60 0.69
C GLU A 242 6.53 -11.41 0.15
N TYR A 243 7.65 -11.45 0.86
CA TYR A 243 8.83 -12.18 0.43
C TYR A 243 9.56 -12.84 1.60
N GLY A 244 10.39 -13.83 1.25
CA GLY A 244 11.20 -14.61 2.19
C GLY A 244 10.36 -15.26 3.27
N PHE A 245 10.81 -15.22 4.52
CA PHE A 245 10.11 -15.91 5.61
C PHE A 245 8.75 -15.28 5.99
N LEU A 246 8.41 -14.09 5.48
CA LEU A 246 7.06 -13.50 5.64
C LEU A 246 6.09 -13.85 4.50
N HIS A 247 6.59 -14.50 3.44
CA HIS A 247 5.77 -14.94 2.32
C HIS A 247 4.75 -16.00 2.75
N SER A 248 3.55 -15.94 2.16
CA SER A 248 2.46 -16.89 2.44
C SER A 248 2.78 -18.36 2.18
N GLY A 249 3.79 -18.66 1.35
CA GLY A 249 4.31 -20.01 1.12
C GLY A 249 5.34 -20.47 2.17
N ALA A 250 5.91 -19.55 2.96
CA ALA A 250 6.92 -19.84 3.98
C ALA A 250 6.33 -20.06 5.38
N ARG A 251 5.05 -20.49 5.47
CA ARG A 251 4.33 -20.64 6.75
C ARG A 251 5.07 -21.52 7.75
N LYS A 252 5.62 -22.65 7.31
CA LYS A 252 6.39 -23.56 8.18
C LYS A 252 7.63 -22.87 8.74
N THR A 253 8.36 -22.14 7.91
CA THR A 253 9.54 -21.36 8.31
C THR A 253 9.18 -20.26 9.30
N LEU A 254 8.12 -19.50 9.02
CA LEU A 254 7.64 -18.45 9.92
C LEU A 254 7.19 -19.01 11.27
N HIS A 255 6.43 -20.10 11.26
CA HIS A 255 5.94 -20.75 12.47
C HIS A 255 7.11 -21.26 13.33
N ARG A 256 8.11 -21.90 12.73
CA ARG A 256 9.34 -22.28 13.43
C ARG A 256 10.05 -21.08 14.03
N LEU A 257 10.14 -19.97 13.28
CA LEU A 257 10.76 -18.75 13.78
C LEU A 257 9.97 -18.14 14.95
N GLN A 258 8.64 -18.20 14.91
CA GLN A 258 7.77 -17.76 16.00
C GLN A 258 7.97 -18.61 17.26
N LEU A 259 8.13 -19.93 17.12
CA LEU A 259 8.47 -20.82 18.24
C LEU A 259 9.86 -20.49 18.82
N LEU A 260 10.88 -20.34 17.96
CA LEU A 260 12.24 -19.98 18.39
C LEU A 260 12.27 -18.64 19.14
N LEU A 261 11.42 -17.69 18.73
CA LEU A 261 11.32 -16.37 19.34
C LEU A 261 10.25 -16.28 20.43
N ARG A 262 9.62 -17.41 20.81
CA ARG A 262 8.57 -17.51 21.83
C ARG A 262 7.45 -16.47 21.64
N VAL A 263 6.98 -16.34 20.40
CA VAL A 263 5.91 -15.39 20.05
C VAL A 263 4.59 -15.86 20.61
N THR A 264 3.96 -15.02 21.44
CA THR A 264 2.55 -15.19 21.80
C THR A 264 1.69 -14.75 20.60
N LEU A 265 1.16 -15.72 19.87
CA LEU A 265 0.23 -15.43 18.79
C LEU A 265 -1.11 -14.96 19.37
N PRO A 266 -1.67 -13.84 18.90
CA PRO A 266 -3.04 -13.48 19.25
C PRO A 266 -3.95 -14.63 18.83
N SER A 267 -4.83 -15.09 19.73
CA SER A 267 -5.87 -16.07 19.38
C SER A 267 -6.57 -15.60 18.10
N MET A 268 -6.68 -16.49 17.12
CA MET A 268 -7.53 -16.24 15.95
C MET A 268 -8.98 -16.26 16.43
N ALA A 269 -9.42 -15.20 17.09
CA ALA A 269 -10.84 -14.97 17.27
C ALA A 269 -11.43 -14.97 15.86
N THR A 270 -12.28 -15.94 15.55
CA THR A 270 -13.11 -15.95 14.36
C THR A 270 -13.85 -14.63 14.39
N VAL A 271 -13.41 -13.65 13.59
CA VAL A 271 -14.02 -12.32 13.58
C VAL A 271 -15.34 -12.43 12.81
N SER A 272 -16.30 -13.19 13.34
CA SER A 272 -17.72 -13.00 13.07
C SER A 272 -18.11 -11.71 13.78
N GLN A 273 -17.70 -10.58 13.21
CA GLN A 273 -18.18 -9.32 13.75
C GLN A 273 -19.68 -9.22 13.55
N PRO A 274 -20.44 -8.86 14.60
CA PRO A 274 -21.83 -8.51 14.40
C PRO A 274 -21.86 -7.39 13.37
N ARG A 275 -22.69 -7.55 12.33
CA ARG A 275 -22.98 -6.45 11.40
C ARG A 275 -23.43 -5.28 12.28
N LYS A 276 -22.71 -4.16 12.24
CA LYS A 276 -23.15 -2.94 12.91
C LYS A 276 -24.54 -2.61 12.38
N GLN A 277 -25.57 -2.82 13.18
CA GLN A 277 -26.93 -2.38 12.86
C GLN A 277 -26.90 -0.85 12.81
N ARG A 278 -27.49 -0.28 11.76
CA ARG A 278 -27.63 1.17 11.66
C ARG A 278 -28.69 1.60 12.67
N ALA A 279 -28.38 2.59 13.49
CA ALA A 279 -29.33 3.22 14.38
C ALA A 279 -30.14 4.29 13.64
N CYS A 280 -31.43 4.41 13.92
CA CYS A 280 -32.29 5.48 13.42
C CYS A 280 -31.81 6.81 14.03
N PRO A 281 -31.43 7.84 13.23
CA PRO A 281 -30.84 9.07 13.77
C PRO A 281 -31.82 9.89 14.61
N CYS A 282 -33.13 9.64 14.53
CA CYS A 282 -34.12 10.31 15.39
C CYS A 282 -34.34 9.63 16.75
N CYS A 283 -34.22 8.30 16.86
CA CYS A 283 -34.60 7.57 18.09
C CYS A 283 -33.58 6.53 18.57
N GLY A 284 -32.46 6.37 17.87
CA GLY A 284 -31.39 5.43 18.24
C GLY A 284 -31.70 3.94 18.03
N GLN A 285 -32.95 3.58 17.71
CA GLN A 285 -33.36 2.19 17.55
C GLN A 285 -32.76 1.52 16.30
N PRO A 286 -32.55 0.19 16.29
CA PRO A 286 -32.00 -0.52 15.13
C PRO A 286 -32.90 -0.43 13.91
N MET A 287 -32.33 -0.09 12.75
CA MET A 287 -33.05 -0.09 11.47
C MET A 287 -33.05 -1.49 10.84
N SER A 288 -34.20 -1.91 10.30
CA SER A 288 -34.29 -3.09 9.43
C SER A 288 -33.79 -2.75 8.02
N LEU A 289 -33.01 -3.66 7.43
CA LEU A 289 -32.51 -3.49 6.06
C LEU A 289 -33.53 -4.08 5.08
N THR A 290 -34.22 -3.22 4.33
CA THR A 290 -35.04 -3.64 3.20
C THR A 290 -34.22 -3.49 1.91
N VAL A 291 -33.89 -4.60 1.26
CA VAL A 291 -33.14 -4.56 -0.02
C VAL A 291 -34.14 -4.32 -1.14
N TRP A 292 -34.14 -3.11 -1.70
CA TRP A 292 -34.86 -2.82 -2.94
C TRP A 292 -33.93 -3.08 -4.13
N ARG A 293 -34.19 -4.15 -4.88
CA ARG A 293 -33.60 -4.31 -6.21
C ARG A 293 -34.41 -3.45 -7.17
N GLN A 294 -33.88 -2.30 -7.57
CA GLN A 294 -34.41 -1.65 -8.77
C GLN A 294 -34.17 -2.60 -9.95
N PRO A 295 -35.21 -2.99 -10.72
CA PRO A 295 -34.98 -3.68 -11.98
C PRO A 295 -34.08 -2.79 -12.85
N CYS A 296 -32.96 -3.34 -13.31
CA CYS A 296 -32.00 -2.62 -14.15
C CYS A 296 -32.73 -1.96 -15.33
N ARG A 297 -32.81 -0.62 -15.34
CA ARG A 297 -33.26 0.18 -16.51
C ARG A 297 -32.10 0.58 -17.41
N TRP A 298 -30.95 -0.10 -17.34
CA TRP A 298 -29.87 0.10 -18.29
C TRP A 298 -30.17 -0.74 -19.54
N PRO A 299 -30.29 -0.15 -20.74
CA PRO A 299 -30.38 -0.95 -21.95
C PRO A 299 -29.11 -1.80 -22.04
N VAL A 300 -29.29 -3.12 -22.11
CA VAL A 300 -28.21 -4.05 -22.38
C VAL A 300 -27.77 -3.79 -23.82
N ILE A 301 -26.75 -2.95 -24.02
CA ILE A 301 -26.10 -2.80 -25.32
C ILE A 301 -25.34 -4.11 -25.57
N ARG A 302 -26.00 -5.09 -26.18
CA ARG A 302 -25.36 -6.27 -26.73
C ARG A 302 -24.56 -5.84 -27.96
N ARG A 303 -23.29 -5.45 -27.77
CA ARG A 303 -22.37 -5.34 -28.89
C ARG A 303 -22.05 -6.75 -29.40
N ARG A 304 -22.74 -7.18 -30.47
CA ARG A 304 -22.22 -8.25 -31.34
C ARG A 304 -20.98 -7.70 -32.02
N TRP A 305 -19.86 -8.38 -31.86
CA TRP A 305 -18.71 -8.16 -32.74
C TRP A 305 -19.09 -8.73 -34.11
N PRO A 306 -18.90 -7.99 -35.22
CA PRO A 306 -19.02 -8.59 -36.55
C PRO A 306 -17.98 -9.71 -36.69
N ALA A 307 -18.41 -10.79 -37.36
CA ALA A 307 -17.60 -11.96 -37.67
C ALA A 307 -16.44 -11.62 -38.62
#